data_AF-A0A0G4MBG6-F1
#
_entry.id   AF-A0A0G4MBG6-F1
#
_cell.length_a   1.000
_cell.length_b   1.000
_cell.length_c   1.000
_cell.angle_alpha   90.00
_cell.angle_beta   90.00
_cell.angle_gamma   90.00
#
_symmetry.space_group_name_H-M   'P 1'
#
loop_
_entity.id
_entity.type
_entity.pdbx_description
1 polymer ?
#
loop_
_entity_poly.entity_id
_entity_poly.type
_entity_poly.pdbx_seq_one_letter_code
_entity_poly.pdbx_strand_id
1 'polypeptide(L)'
;MQLPQEPKWQAPRRVYYGKDRCAYVSKTQQQNAAQYLGIAPGYAHMLTGADRDLISSALAQQSVAAAAVATTAGGIANLGNRTIYLGNIHPETTIEEICNVVRGGLLHHIRYIPDKHICFVTFIDPTAAASFYALSNLQGLMIHNRRLKIGWGKHSGGLPPAIALAV
;
A
#
# COMPACT_ATOMS: atom_id res chain seq x y z
N MET A 1 -13.54 -24.83 14.26
CA MET A 1 -14.50 -24.66 15.37
C MET A 1 -15.88 -25.03 14.84
N GLN A 2 -16.48 -26.10 15.36
CA GLN A 2 -17.82 -26.56 14.97
C GLN A 2 -18.85 -25.63 15.61
N LEU A 3 -19.81 -25.13 14.81
CA LEU A 3 -20.86 -24.24 15.32
C LEU A 3 -21.84 -25.01 16.23
N PRO A 4 -22.39 -24.37 17.29
CA PRO A 4 -23.40 -24.99 18.15
C PRO A 4 -24.68 -25.36 17.36
N GLN A 5 -25.01 -26.64 17.31
CA GLN A 5 -26.21 -27.16 16.65
C GLN A 5 -27.40 -27.25 17.61
N GLU A 6 -27.71 -26.16 18.32
CA GLU A 6 -28.82 -26.20 19.27
C GLU A 6 -30.16 -26.32 18.53
N PRO A 7 -31.06 -27.25 18.93
CA PRO A 7 -32.33 -27.52 18.24
C PRO A 7 -33.26 -26.31 18.13
N LYS A 8 -33.11 -25.33 19.05
CA LYS A 8 -33.92 -24.10 19.11
C LYS A 8 -33.75 -23.17 17.91
N TRP A 9 -32.71 -23.39 17.09
CA TRP A 9 -32.37 -22.57 15.92
C TRP A 9 -32.66 -23.26 14.58
N GLN A 10 -33.39 -24.38 14.58
CA GLN A 10 -33.81 -25.05 13.36
C GLN A 10 -35.02 -24.35 12.70
N ALA A 11 -35.37 -24.77 11.48
CA ALA A 11 -36.41 -24.15 10.66
C ALA A 11 -37.74 -23.93 11.42
N PRO A 12 -38.48 -22.83 11.16
CA PRO A 12 -38.35 -21.89 10.04
C PRO A 12 -37.34 -20.75 10.28
N ARG A 13 -36.61 -20.77 11.41
CA ARG A 13 -35.65 -19.71 11.75
C ARG A 13 -34.36 -19.91 10.96
N ARG A 14 -34.18 -19.15 9.88
CA ARG A 14 -32.89 -19.07 9.18
C ARG A 14 -31.90 -18.31 10.05
N VAL A 15 -30.92 -19.02 10.60
CA VAL A 15 -29.73 -18.38 11.19
C VAL A 15 -28.85 -17.91 10.05
N TYR A 16 -28.92 -16.61 9.74
CA TYR A 16 -27.94 -15.97 8.88
C TYR A 16 -26.68 -15.73 9.71
N TYR A 17 -25.67 -16.59 9.54
CA TYR A 17 -24.29 -16.20 9.81
C TYR A 17 -23.94 -15.19 8.74
N GLY A 18 -24.31 -13.93 8.99
CA GLY A 18 -24.29 -12.87 8.00
C GLY A 18 -22.97 -12.92 7.22
N LYS A 19 -23.07 -12.97 5.90
CA LYS A 19 -21.91 -12.91 5.02
C LYS A 19 -21.20 -11.54 5.12
N ASP A 20 -21.77 -10.57 5.88
CA ASP A 20 -21.68 -9.15 5.52
C ASP A 20 -21.41 -8.11 6.63
N ARG A 21 -21.10 -8.43 7.90
CA ARG A 21 -21.12 -7.34 8.94
C ARG A 21 -19.93 -7.16 9.89
N CYS A 22 -18.90 -8.00 9.88
CA CYS A 22 -17.87 -7.96 10.94
C CYS A 22 -16.53 -7.32 10.59
N ALA A 23 -16.20 -7.09 9.32
CA ALA A 23 -14.96 -6.37 8.98
C ALA A 23 -15.31 -4.95 8.53
N TYR A 24 -15.15 -3.98 9.43
CA TYR A 24 -15.15 -2.56 9.12
C TYR A 24 -14.11 -2.29 8.02
N VAL A 25 -14.51 -1.72 6.89
CA VAL A 25 -13.57 -1.27 5.85
C VAL A 25 -13.07 0.10 6.29
N SER A 26 -11.76 0.23 6.53
CA SER A 26 -11.19 1.49 6.98
C SER A 26 -11.24 2.55 5.87
N LYS A 27 -11.19 3.83 6.25
CA LYS A 27 -11.10 4.93 5.28
C LYS A 27 -9.88 4.76 4.34
N THR A 28 -8.77 4.28 4.88
CA THR A 28 -7.55 3.95 4.13
C THR A 28 -7.82 2.86 3.08
N GLN A 29 -8.53 1.80 3.43
CA GLN A 29 -8.89 0.74 2.47
C GLN A 29 -9.83 1.24 1.36
N GLN A 30 -10.79 2.10 1.69
CA GLN A 30 -11.67 2.73 0.68
C GLN A 30 -10.87 3.62 -0.28
N GLN A 31 -9.92 4.40 0.25
CA GLN A 31 -9.04 5.25 -0.57
C GLN A 31 -8.12 4.42 -1.47
N ASN A 32 -7.55 3.32 -0.96
CA ASN A 32 -6.73 2.40 -1.76
C ASN A 32 -7.55 1.79 -2.91
N ALA A 33 -8.76 1.30 -2.62
CA ALA A 33 -9.66 0.78 -3.64
C ALA A 33 -10.06 1.86 -4.67
N ALA A 34 -10.34 3.09 -4.24
CA ALA A 34 -10.63 4.22 -5.13
C ALA A 34 -9.47 4.49 -6.09
N GLN A 35 -8.23 4.52 -5.58
CA GLN A 35 -7.04 4.72 -6.39
C GLN A 35 -6.87 3.60 -7.42
N TYR A 36 -7.10 2.34 -7.04
CA TYR A 36 -7.01 1.21 -7.97
C TYR A 36 -8.07 1.29 -9.08
N LEU A 37 -9.29 1.71 -8.74
CA LEU A 37 -10.40 1.89 -9.69
C LEU A 37 -10.28 3.16 -10.55
N GLY A 38 -9.23 3.96 -10.37
CA GLY A 38 -9.03 5.22 -11.12
C GLY A 38 -9.98 6.35 -10.69
N ILE A 39 -10.60 6.24 -9.52
CA ILE A 39 -11.48 7.29 -8.98
C ILE A 39 -10.62 8.40 -8.40
N ALA A 40 -10.86 9.64 -8.83
CA ALA A 40 -10.11 10.80 -8.37
C ALA A 40 -10.29 11.01 -6.83
N PRO A 41 -9.27 11.52 -6.11
CA PRO A 41 -9.27 11.58 -4.64
C PRO A 41 -10.45 12.34 -4.02
N GLY A 42 -10.98 13.37 -4.70
CA GLY A 42 -12.16 14.13 -4.25
C GLY A 42 -13.48 13.38 -4.39
N TYR A 43 -13.50 12.29 -5.18
CA TYR A 43 -14.69 11.48 -5.47
C TYR A 43 -14.66 10.12 -4.75
N ALA A 44 -13.66 9.86 -3.90
CA ALA A 44 -13.58 8.61 -3.15
C ALA A 44 -14.82 8.34 -2.28
N HIS A 45 -15.56 9.39 -1.87
CA HIS A 45 -16.83 9.28 -1.16
C HIS A 45 -17.94 8.58 -1.97
N MET A 46 -17.82 8.50 -3.30
CA MET A 46 -18.75 7.73 -4.13
C MET A 46 -18.68 6.23 -3.80
N LEU A 47 -17.56 5.76 -3.24
CA LEU A 47 -17.44 4.39 -2.76
C LEU A 47 -18.07 4.16 -1.38
N THR A 48 -18.46 5.21 -0.66
CA THR A 48 -19.07 5.09 0.67
C THR A 48 -20.44 4.40 0.62
N GLY A 49 -21.11 4.43 -0.54
CA GLY A 49 -22.33 3.66 -0.83
C GLY A 49 -22.15 2.55 -1.87
N ALA A 50 -20.92 2.27 -2.30
CA ALA A 50 -20.64 1.20 -3.26
C ALA A 50 -20.73 -0.18 -2.60
N ASP A 51 -21.04 -1.19 -3.42
CA ASP A 51 -21.14 -2.58 -2.97
C ASP A 51 -19.81 -3.05 -2.33
N ARG A 52 -19.90 -3.62 -1.13
CA ARG A 52 -18.75 -4.12 -0.35
C ARG A 52 -17.93 -5.13 -1.17
N ASP A 53 -18.59 -5.90 -2.01
CA ASP A 53 -17.95 -6.89 -2.87
C ASP A 53 -17.04 -6.22 -3.92
N LEU A 54 -17.41 -5.04 -4.44
CA LEU A 54 -16.58 -4.28 -5.36
C LEU A 54 -15.30 -3.74 -4.68
N ILE A 55 -15.44 -3.22 -3.47
CA ILE A 55 -14.28 -2.72 -2.70
C ILE A 55 -13.33 -3.87 -2.36
N SER A 56 -13.88 -5.01 -1.95
CA SER A 56 -13.08 -6.19 -1.59
C SER A 56 -12.32 -6.78 -2.79
N SER A 57 -12.98 -6.86 -3.95
CA SER A 57 -12.37 -7.37 -5.18
C SER A 57 -11.30 -6.42 -5.69
N ALA A 58 -11.55 -5.10 -5.68
CA ALA A 58 -10.56 -4.09 -6.04
C ALA A 58 -9.30 -4.17 -5.16
N LEU A 59 -9.46 -4.30 -3.83
CA LEU A 59 -8.34 -4.42 -2.91
C LEU A 59 -7.53 -5.71 -3.14
N ALA A 60 -8.21 -6.84 -3.39
CA ALA A 60 -7.57 -8.09 -3.74
C ALA A 60 -6.74 -7.96 -5.04
N GLN A 61 -7.32 -7.36 -6.08
CA GLN A 61 -6.63 -7.11 -7.34
C GLN A 61 -5.44 -6.15 -7.19
N GLN A 62 -5.57 -5.11 -6.37
CA GLN A 62 -4.47 -4.21 -6.04
C GLN A 62 -3.31 -4.95 -5.36
N SER A 63 -3.61 -5.84 -4.41
CA SER A 63 -2.58 -6.65 -3.75
C SER A 63 -1.84 -7.58 -4.71
N VAL A 64 -2.56 -8.19 -5.66
CA VAL A 64 -1.98 -9.06 -6.69
C VAL A 64 -1.10 -8.25 -7.64
N ALA A 65 -1.56 -7.07 -8.07
CA ALA A 65 -0.78 -6.19 -8.92
C ALA A 65 0.52 -5.72 -8.23
N ALA A 66 0.44 -5.34 -6.96
CA ALA A 66 1.61 -4.96 -6.17
C ALA A 66 2.61 -6.12 -6.04
N ALA A 67 2.13 -7.34 -5.80
CA ALA A 67 2.97 -8.54 -5.76
C ALA A 67 3.68 -8.78 -7.10
N ALA A 68 2.98 -8.60 -8.22
CA ALA A 68 3.57 -8.74 -9.55
C ALA A 68 4.69 -7.70 -9.80
N VAL A 69 4.47 -6.43 -9.43
CA VAL A 69 5.50 -5.37 -9.55
C VAL A 69 6.74 -5.71 -8.72
N ALA A 70 6.56 -6.13 -7.47
CA ALA A 70 7.67 -6.44 -6.59
C ALA A 70 8.49 -7.66 -7.08
N THR A 71 7.80 -8.70 -7.54
CA THR A 71 8.43 -9.95 -7.98
C THR A 71 9.12 -9.84 -9.34
N THR A 72 8.57 -9.09 -10.29
CA THR A 72 9.18 -8.89 -11.62
C THR A 72 10.45 -8.04 -11.56
N ALA A 73 10.48 -7.03 -10.69
CA ALA A 73 11.59 -6.09 -10.60
C ALA A 73 12.76 -6.57 -9.74
N GLY A 74 12.54 -7.51 -8.82
CA GLY A 74 13.58 -7.95 -7.88
C GLY A 74 13.42 -9.37 -7.33
N GLY A 75 12.60 -10.20 -7.97
CA GLY A 75 12.36 -11.58 -7.55
C GLY A 75 11.45 -11.71 -6.33
N ILE A 76 11.20 -12.96 -5.93
CA ILE A 76 10.27 -13.34 -4.85
C ILE A 76 10.68 -12.73 -3.50
N ALA A 77 11.98 -12.43 -3.31
CA ALA A 77 12.51 -11.79 -2.11
C ALA A 77 11.93 -10.39 -1.85
N ASN A 78 11.31 -9.75 -2.85
CA ASN A 78 10.67 -8.44 -2.70
C ASN A 78 9.15 -8.52 -2.47
N LEU A 79 8.56 -9.72 -2.46
CA LEU A 79 7.13 -9.87 -2.18
C LEU A 79 6.80 -9.30 -0.79
N GLY A 80 5.94 -8.28 -0.74
CA GLY A 80 5.59 -7.59 0.51
C GLY A 80 6.67 -6.63 1.02
N ASN A 81 7.71 -6.35 0.24
CA ASN A 81 8.71 -5.35 0.60
C ASN A 81 8.09 -3.94 0.59
N ARG A 82 8.46 -3.16 1.60
CA ARG A 82 7.96 -1.79 1.81
C ARG A 82 9.04 -0.73 1.58
N THR A 83 10.28 -1.14 1.28
CA THR A 83 11.43 -0.24 1.24
C THR A 83 11.90 0.01 -0.18
N ILE A 84 11.96 1.29 -0.56
CA ILE A 84 12.45 1.76 -1.85
C ILE A 84 13.80 2.43 -1.66
N TYR A 85 14.72 2.09 -2.57
CA TYR A 85 16.00 2.74 -2.74
C TYR A 85 15.87 3.89 -3.73
N LEU A 86 16.37 5.07 -3.32
CA LEU A 86 16.57 6.23 -4.16
C LEU A 86 18.07 6.50 -4.24
N GLY A 87 18.62 6.59 -5.44
CA GLY A 87 20.03 6.92 -5.66
C GLY A 87 20.20 8.03 -6.70
N ASN A 88 21.45 8.41 -6.94
CA ASN A 88 21.78 9.53 -7.82
C ASN A 88 21.16 10.87 -7.36
N ILE A 89 21.01 11.05 -6.05
CA ILE A 89 20.45 12.25 -5.44
C ILE A 89 21.45 13.41 -5.59
N HIS A 90 20.96 14.64 -5.84
CA HIS A 90 21.84 15.80 -5.95
C HIS A 90 22.48 16.12 -4.57
N PRO A 91 23.77 16.49 -4.47
CA PRO A 91 24.44 16.73 -3.19
C PRO A 91 23.78 17.78 -2.29
N GLU A 92 23.13 18.77 -2.90
CA GLU A 92 22.42 19.84 -2.18
C GLU A 92 20.96 19.49 -1.86
N THR A 93 20.51 18.28 -2.22
CA THR A 93 19.13 17.85 -1.95
C THR A 93 18.90 17.73 -0.45
N THR A 94 17.82 18.30 0.04
CA THR A 94 17.41 18.12 1.44
C THR A 94 16.48 16.92 1.61
N ILE A 95 16.36 16.42 2.85
CA ILE A 95 15.39 15.37 3.16
C ILE A 95 13.94 15.84 2.89
N GLU A 96 13.65 17.12 3.09
CA GLU A 96 12.35 17.71 2.84
C GLU A 96 11.97 17.66 1.36
N GLU A 97 12.92 17.96 0.46
CA GLU A 97 12.71 17.84 -0.98
C GLU A 97 12.43 16.39 -1.41
N ILE A 98 13.14 15.43 -0.80
CA ILE A 98 12.88 13.99 -1.02
C ILE A 98 11.46 13.65 -0.56
N CYS A 99 11.06 14.06 0.65
CA CYS A 99 9.70 13.85 1.15
C CYS A 99 8.65 14.51 0.26
N ASN A 100 8.94 15.69 -0.28
CA ASN A 100 8.03 16.41 -1.15
C ASN A 100 7.78 15.68 -2.46
N VAL A 101 8.75 14.96 -3.02
CA VAL A 101 8.53 14.21 -4.28
C VAL A 101 7.99 12.79 -4.06
N VAL A 102 8.14 12.21 -2.87
CA VAL A 102 7.59 10.90 -2.54
C VAL A 102 6.09 11.03 -2.26
N ARG A 103 5.27 10.39 -3.11
CA ARG A 103 3.80 10.43 -3.02
C ARG A 103 3.20 9.02 -3.14
N GLY A 104 1.92 8.90 -2.83
CA GLY A 104 1.16 7.67 -3.04
C GLY A 104 1.07 6.74 -1.83
N GLY A 105 1.51 7.16 -0.64
CA GLY A 105 1.29 6.41 0.59
C GLY A 105 1.92 7.03 1.83
N LEU A 106 1.57 6.47 2.99
CA LEU A 106 2.14 6.85 4.28
C LEU A 106 3.54 6.27 4.45
N LEU A 107 4.44 7.09 5.00
CA LEU A 107 5.83 6.72 5.25
C LEU A 107 6.01 6.29 6.71
N HIS A 108 6.66 5.15 6.88
CA HIS A 108 7.06 4.64 8.19
C HIS A 108 8.41 5.21 8.62
N HIS A 109 9.38 5.23 7.69
CA HIS A 109 10.75 5.61 8.01
C HIS A 109 11.49 6.08 6.75
N ILE A 110 12.33 7.10 6.90
CA ILE A 110 13.20 7.63 5.84
C ILE A 110 14.62 7.69 6.37
N ARG A 111 15.55 7.13 5.61
CA ARG A 111 16.99 7.17 5.91
C ARG A 111 17.73 7.81 4.74
N TYR A 112 18.02 9.09 4.86
CA TYR A 112 18.86 9.81 3.91
C TYR A 112 20.34 9.69 4.30
N ILE A 113 21.20 9.39 3.34
CA ILE A 113 22.65 9.28 3.51
C ILE A 113 23.31 10.22 2.49
N PRO A 114 23.54 11.50 2.85
CA PRO A 114 24.02 12.54 1.94
C PRO A 114 25.36 12.18 1.31
N ASP A 115 26.33 11.68 2.09
CA ASP A 115 27.68 11.32 1.64
C ASP A 115 27.69 10.29 0.50
N LYS A 116 26.67 9.42 0.47
CA LYS A 116 26.53 8.39 -0.57
C LYS A 116 25.57 8.81 -1.67
N HIS A 117 24.88 9.94 -1.53
CA HIS A 117 23.83 10.42 -2.42
C HIS A 117 22.70 9.40 -2.62
N ILE A 118 22.30 8.74 -1.53
CA ILE A 118 21.24 7.72 -1.51
C ILE A 118 20.25 7.97 -0.38
N CYS A 119 19.03 7.49 -0.55
CA CYS A 119 17.98 7.50 0.45
C CYS A 119 17.21 6.17 0.43
N PHE A 120 16.80 5.70 1.61
CA PHE A 120 15.88 4.58 1.74
C PHE A 120 14.56 5.06 2.32
N VAL A 121 13.48 4.78 1.61
CA VAL A 121 12.12 5.19 1.98
C VAL A 121 11.30 3.95 2.27
N THR A 122 10.82 3.81 3.50
CA THR A 122 10.00 2.68 3.93
C THR A 122 8.56 3.14 4.08
N PHE A 123 7.66 2.55 3.30
CA PHE A 123 6.22 2.79 3.38
C PHE A 123 5.58 1.98 4.50
N ILE A 124 4.40 2.41 4.95
CA ILE A 124 3.55 1.64 5.86
C ILE A 124 2.96 0.43 5.11
N ASP A 125 2.46 0.65 3.89
CA ASP A 125 1.78 -0.36 3.07
C ASP A 125 2.71 -0.84 1.91
N PRO A 126 2.92 -2.16 1.74
CA PRO A 126 3.69 -2.70 0.62
C PRO A 126 3.06 -2.39 -0.75
N THR A 127 1.73 -2.24 -0.84
CA THR A 127 1.08 -1.88 -2.10
C THR A 127 1.44 -0.46 -2.53
N ALA A 128 1.50 0.48 -1.59
CA ALA A 128 1.95 1.85 -1.85
C ALA A 128 3.41 1.89 -2.31
N ALA A 129 4.30 1.09 -1.69
CA ALA A 129 5.70 0.99 -2.12
C ALA A 129 5.81 0.48 -3.57
N ALA A 130 5.06 -0.58 -3.92
CA ALA A 130 5.04 -1.13 -5.27
C ALA A 130 4.49 -0.13 -6.30
N SER A 131 3.40 0.56 -5.98
CA SER A 131 2.84 1.61 -6.84
C SER A 131 3.83 2.75 -7.05
N PHE A 132 4.48 3.23 -5.99
CA PHE A 132 5.51 4.27 -6.09
C PHE A 132 6.70 3.81 -6.93
N TYR A 133 7.17 2.57 -6.75
CA TYR A 133 8.24 1.99 -7.56
C TYR A 133 7.88 1.97 -9.05
N ALA A 134 6.69 1.48 -9.40
CA ALA A 134 6.22 1.39 -10.79
C ALA A 134 6.10 2.78 -11.43
N LEU A 135 5.43 3.71 -10.74
CA LEU A 135 5.23 5.07 -11.24
C LEU A 135 6.55 5.82 -11.40
N SER A 136 7.45 5.73 -10.42
CA SER A 136 8.74 6.43 -10.46
C SER A 136 9.66 5.89 -11.55
N ASN A 137 9.58 4.60 -11.89
CA ASN A 137 10.32 4.04 -13.02
C ASN A 137 9.71 4.45 -14.36
N LEU A 138 8.39 4.43 -14.48
CA LEU A 138 7.67 4.76 -15.71
C LEU A 138 7.77 6.24 -16.07
N GLN A 139 7.49 7.13 -15.11
CA GLN A 139 7.46 8.59 -15.32
C GLN A 139 8.84 9.22 -15.08
N GLY A 140 9.71 8.55 -14.31
CA GLY A 140 10.90 9.16 -13.76
C GLY A 140 10.59 9.97 -12.51
N LEU A 141 11.56 10.06 -11.61
CA LEU A 141 11.52 10.92 -10.44
C LEU A 141 12.73 11.84 -10.51
N MET A 142 12.53 13.16 -10.43
CA MET A 142 13.60 14.15 -10.56
C MET A 142 13.60 15.09 -9.36
N ILE A 143 14.80 15.46 -8.91
CA ILE A 143 15.04 16.54 -7.95
C ILE A 143 16.23 17.34 -8.48
N HIS A 144 16.19 18.68 -8.43
CA HIS A 144 17.25 19.55 -8.98
C HIS A 144 17.62 19.20 -10.43
N ASN A 145 16.59 18.97 -11.25
CA ASN A 145 16.73 18.56 -12.67
C ASN A 145 17.59 17.29 -12.88
N ARG A 146 17.76 16.48 -11.83
CA ARG A 146 18.53 15.24 -11.83
C ARG A 146 17.60 14.06 -11.61
N ARG A 147 17.58 13.12 -12.57
CA ARG A 147 16.78 11.90 -12.48
C ARG A 147 17.35 10.93 -11.43
N LEU A 148 16.52 10.56 -10.47
CA LEU A 148 16.86 9.60 -9.43
C LEU A 148 16.87 8.18 -9.99
N LYS A 149 17.75 7.34 -9.43
CA LYS A 149 17.74 5.89 -9.65
C LYS A 149 16.81 5.25 -8.63
N ILE A 150 15.86 4.46 -9.11
CA ILE A 150 14.85 3.82 -8.26
C ILE A 150 15.14 2.33 -8.20
N GLY A 151 15.09 1.75 -7.01
CA GLY A 151 15.35 0.33 -6.78
C GLY A 151 14.58 -0.18 -5.57
N TRP A 152 14.58 -1.50 -5.38
CA TRP A 152 14.14 -2.07 -4.11
C TRP A 152 15.25 -1.93 -3.06
N GLY A 153 14.89 -1.44 -1.88
CA GLY A 153 15.76 -1.47 -0.71
C GLY A 153 15.72 -2.85 -0.03
N LYS A 154 16.53 -3.02 1.02
CA LYS A 154 16.47 -4.24 1.84
C LYS A 154 15.08 -4.41 2.45
N HIS A 155 14.59 -5.65 2.52
CA HIS A 155 13.28 -5.93 3.08
C HIS A 155 13.21 -5.52 4.55
N SER A 156 12.30 -4.61 4.88
CA SER A 156 12.12 -4.05 6.23
C SER A 156 11.43 -5.00 7.23
N GLY A 157 11.19 -6.25 6.84
CA GLY A 157 10.25 -7.14 7.53
C GLY A 157 8.80 -6.61 7.62
N GLY A 158 7.99 -7.30 8.41
CA GLY A 158 6.61 -6.92 8.70
C GLY A 158 6.52 -5.55 9.39
N LEU A 159 5.37 -4.89 9.26
CA LEU A 159 5.10 -3.66 10.01
C LEU A 159 4.88 -4.03 11.50
N PRO A 160 5.49 -3.30 12.46
CA PRO A 160 5.23 -3.55 13.87
C PRO A 160 3.73 -3.48 14.21
N PRO A 161 3.17 -4.41 15.01
CA PRO A 161 1.73 -4.50 15.25
C PRO A 161 1.09 -3.22 15.79
N ALA A 162 1.81 -2.49 16.66
CA ALA A 162 1.32 -1.22 17.22
C ALA A 162 1.06 -0.16 16.13
N ILE A 163 1.88 -0.14 15.08
CA ILE A 163 1.73 0.80 13.97
C ILE A 163 0.65 0.29 13.01
N ALA A 164 0.56 -1.02 12.80
CA ALA A 164 -0.46 -1.62 11.96
C ALA A 164 -1.89 -1.39 12.48
N LEU A 165 -2.08 -1.32 13.80
CA LEU A 165 -3.38 -1.06 14.43
C LEU A 165 -3.77 0.43 14.44
N ALA A 166 -2.81 1.33 14.25
CA ALA A 166 -3.02 2.78 14.36
C ALA A 166 -3.40 3.45 13.03
N VAL A 167 -3.38 2.71 11.91
CA VAL A 167 -3.51 3.23 10.53
C VAL A 167 -4.71 2.64 9.80
#